data_AF-A0A6N7D017-F1
#
_entry.id   AF-A0A6N7D017-F1
#
_cell.length_a   1.000
_cell.length_b   1.000
_cell.length_c   1.000
_cell.angle_alpha   90.00
_cell.angle_beta   90.00
_cell.angle_gamma   90.00
#
_symmetry.space_group_name_H-M   'P 1'
#
loop_
_entity.id
_entity.type
_entity.pdbx_description
1 polymer ?
#
loop_
_entity_poly.entity_id
_entity_poly.type
_entity_poly.pdbx_seq_one_letter_code
_entity_poly.pdbx_strand_id
1 'polypeptide(L)'
;MTLRPLSHITTSWECAWNGETRQYEPEADSFAADLNAVIDLLATCERPERYHDHEDTLAERTLSQLKWPIQKKGAQWHGADYHSILEQGAFGDIGQEDLIAAAAGRVYAAMEFGQFHFDDMEERHLNMLAGLITMIIYHRDCDGSSLRIAEKAD
;
A
#
# COMPACT_ATOMS: atom_id res chain seq x y z
N MET A 1 10.08 -0.44 -7.28
CA MET A 1 8.73 -0.28 -7.89
C MET A 1 7.77 0.39 -6.92
N THR A 2 7.60 -0.14 -5.70
CA THR A 2 6.64 0.33 -4.68
C THR A 2 6.81 1.78 -4.23
N LEU A 3 8.03 2.25 -3.99
CA LEU A 3 8.25 3.65 -3.55
C LEU A 3 8.38 4.64 -4.71
N ARG A 4 8.56 4.17 -5.95
CA ARG A 4 8.78 5.04 -7.11
C ARG A 4 7.62 6.04 -7.35
N PRO A 5 6.33 5.67 -7.17
CA PRO A 5 5.24 6.65 -7.24
C PRO A 5 5.37 7.82 -6.26
N LEU A 6 6.07 7.62 -5.12
CA LEU A 6 6.31 8.65 -4.10
C LEU A 6 7.58 9.47 -4.35
N SER A 7 8.24 9.29 -5.49
CA SER A 7 9.46 10.03 -5.87
C SER A 7 9.28 11.55 -5.95
N HIS A 8 8.04 12.03 -5.98
CA HIS A 8 7.69 13.45 -5.94
C HIS A 8 7.68 14.04 -4.52
N ILE A 9 7.73 13.20 -3.48
CA ILE A 9 7.80 13.59 -2.07
C ILE A 9 9.23 13.43 -1.53
N THR A 10 9.86 12.30 -1.87
CA THR A 10 11.23 11.96 -1.48
C THR A 10 12.04 11.58 -2.71
N THR A 11 13.20 12.19 -2.94
CA THR A 11 14.02 11.81 -4.10
C THR A 11 14.73 10.48 -3.91
N SER A 12 14.95 10.05 -2.66
CA SER A 12 15.61 8.79 -2.28
C SER A 12 14.62 7.62 -2.21
N TRP A 13 13.96 7.35 -3.34
CA TRP A 13 12.96 6.28 -3.47
C TRP A 13 13.56 4.90 -3.78
N GLU A 14 14.84 4.84 -4.18
CA GLU A 14 15.59 3.60 -4.30
C GLU A 14 16.06 3.17 -2.91
N CYS A 15 15.79 1.92 -2.52
CA CYS A 15 16.20 1.40 -1.21
C CYS A 15 17.37 0.43 -1.36
N ALA A 16 18.35 0.54 -0.46
CA ALA A 16 19.36 -0.49 -0.27
C ALA A 16 18.81 -1.61 0.62
N TRP A 17 19.02 -2.87 0.24
CA TRP A 17 18.66 -4.02 1.05
C TRP A 17 19.83 -4.46 1.93
N ASN A 18 19.62 -4.56 3.24
CA ASN A 18 20.60 -5.10 4.17
C ASN A 18 20.33 -6.60 4.41
N GLY A 19 21.25 -7.44 3.93
CA GLY A 19 21.13 -8.90 4.04
C GLY A 19 21.26 -9.46 5.46
N GLU A 20 21.91 -8.73 6.38
CA GLU A 20 22.12 -9.17 7.76
C GLU A 20 20.88 -8.92 8.61
N THR A 21 20.30 -7.72 8.53
CA THR A 21 19.09 -7.36 9.27
C THR A 21 17.81 -7.79 8.57
N ARG A 22 17.90 -8.17 7.29
CA ARG A 22 16.76 -8.51 6.43
C ARG A 22 15.73 -7.38 6.34
N GLN A 23 16.23 -6.17 6.21
CA GLN A 23 15.42 -4.95 6.12
C GLN A 23 16.04 -4.00 5.09
N TYR A 24 15.25 -3.07 4.58
CA TYR A 24 15.77 -1.95 3.81
C TYR A 24 16.51 -0.98 4.73
N GLU A 25 17.63 -0.40 4.28
CA GLU A 25 18.39 0.56 5.07
C GLU A 25 17.63 1.89 5.18
N PRO A 26 17.30 2.37 6.40
CA PRO A 26 16.69 3.69 6.57
C PRO A 26 17.68 4.79 6.19
N GLU A 27 17.27 5.64 5.25
CA GLU A 27 18.05 6.81 4.80
C GLU A 27 17.30 8.11 5.07
N ALA A 28 18.03 9.23 5.11
CA ALA A 28 17.43 10.56 5.19
C ALA A 28 16.62 10.86 3.93
N ASP A 29 15.47 11.53 4.11
CA ASP A 29 14.52 11.83 3.03
C ASP A 29 14.17 10.60 2.18
N SER A 30 13.92 9.47 2.84
CA SER A 30 13.47 8.21 2.23
C SER A 30 12.32 7.59 3.00
N PHE A 31 11.47 6.83 2.30
CA PHE A 31 10.41 6.01 2.89
C PHE A 31 10.85 4.56 3.21
N ALA A 32 12.15 4.27 3.21
CA ALA A 32 12.66 2.93 3.53
C ALA A 32 12.21 2.43 4.93
N ALA A 33 12.22 3.31 5.93
CA ALA A 33 11.74 2.99 7.28
C ALA A 33 10.24 2.67 7.31
N ASP A 34 9.43 3.48 6.62
CA ASP A 34 7.99 3.24 6.48
C ASP A 34 7.71 1.92 5.75
N LEU A 35 8.47 1.62 4.70
CA LEU A 35 8.34 0.36 3.97
C LEU A 35 8.61 -0.86 4.86
N ASN A 36 9.68 -0.83 5.66
CA ASN A 36 9.95 -1.90 6.64
C ASN A 36 8.78 -2.04 7.63
N ALA A 37 8.30 -0.92 8.18
CA ALA A 37 7.20 -0.95 9.14
C ALA A 37 5.89 -1.48 8.54
N VAL A 38 5.61 -1.20 7.26
CA VAL A 38 4.46 -1.79 6.57
C VAL A 38 4.67 -3.29 6.35
N ILE A 39 5.85 -3.73 5.93
CA ILE A 39 6.15 -5.16 5.77
C ILE A 39 5.96 -5.91 7.09
N ASP A 40 6.51 -5.40 8.19
CA ASP A 40 6.38 -6.00 9.51
C ASP A 40 4.92 -6.03 9.97
N LEU A 41 4.16 -4.95 9.73
CA LEU A 41 2.73 -4.91 10.01
C LEU A 41 1.99 -6.01 9.25
N LEU A 42 2.15 -6.09 7.93
CA LEU A 42 1.47 -7.09 7.10
C LEU A 42 1.84 -8.52 7.49
N ALA A 43 3.07 -8.76 7.94
CA ALA A 43 3.51 -10.07 8.43
C ALA A 43 2.83 -10.51 9.73
N THR A 44 2.27 -9.57 10.49
CA THR A 44 1.56 -9.82 11.76
C THR A 44 0.04 -9.76 11.66
N CYS A 45 -0.49 -9.26 10.54
CA CYS A 45 -1.93 -9.17 10.33
C CYS A 45 -2.57 -10.55 10.20
N GLU A 46 -3.74 -10.73 10.78
CA GLU A 46 -4.55 -11.91 10.52
C GLU A 46 -5.02 -11.93 9.06
N ARG A 47 -5.17 -13.13 8.52
CA ARG A 47 -5.68 -13.32 7.17
C ARG A 47 -7.16 -12.86 7.11
N PRO A 48 -7.51 -11.89 6.26
CA PRO A 48 -8.91 -11.58 6.01
C PRO A 48 -9.58 -12.72 5.24
N GLU A 49 -10.83 -13.03 5.57
CA GLU A 49 -11.61 -14.05 4.85
C GLU A 49 -11.78 -13.68 3.36
N ARG A 50 -12.04 -12.40 3.08
CA ARG A 50 -12.32 -11.88 1.73
C ARG A 50 -11.73 -10.49 1.53
N TYR A 51 -10.47 -10.42 1.14
CA TYR A 51 -9.74 -9.16 1.02
C TYR A 51 -10.31 -8.16 -0.01
N HIS A 52 -11.02 -8.66 -1.04
CA HIS A 52 -11.72 -7.82 -2.00
C HIS A 52 -12.85 -6.98 -1.36
N ASP A 53 -13.45 -7.44 -0.26
CA ASP A 53 -14.53 -6.71 0.41
C ASP A 53 -13.97 -5.40 1.05
N HIS A 54 -12.69 -5.39 1.45
CA HIS A 54 -12.01 -4.19 1.93
C HIS A 54 -11.70 -3.20 0.78
N GLU A 55 -11.26 -3.71 -0.38
CA GLU A 55 -11.07 -2.85 -1.56
C GLU A 55 -12.39 -2.25 -2.06
N ASP A 56 -13.47 -3.04 -2.02
CA ASP A 56 -14.82 -2.59 -2.33
C ASP A 56 -15.28 -1.48 -1.38
N THR A 57 -15.00 -1.62 -0.08
CA THR A 57 -15.33 -0.61 0.93
C THR A 57 -14.64 0.72 0.61
N LEU A 58 -13.36 0.71 0.22
CA LEU A 58 -12.63 1.91 -0.21
C LEU A 58 -13.28 2.53 -1.46
N ALA A 59 -13.61 1.73 -2.48
CA ALA A 59 -14.27 2.24 -3.68
C ALA A 59 -15.66 2.81 -3.40
N GLU A 60 -16.43 2.18 -2.52
CA GLU A 60 -17.75 2.65 -2.08
C GLU A 60 -17.66 3.98 -1.33
N ARG A 61 -16.59 4.23 -0.55
CA ARG A 61 -16.34 5.55 0.05
C ARG A 61 -16.11 6.62 -1.01
N THR A 62 -15.31 6.32 -2.05
CA THR A 62 -15.08 7.24 -3.18
C THR A 62 -16.38 7.60 -3.90
N LEU A 63 -17.27 6.61 -4.10
CA LEU A 63 -18.60 6.85 -4.68
C LEU A 63 -19.51 7.65 -3.74
N SER A 64 -19.60 7.25 -2.47
CA SER A 64 -20.59 7.79 -1.54
C SER A 64 -20.21 9.15 -0.95
N GLN A 65 -18.92 9.42 -0.73
CA GLN A 65 -18.43 10.64 -0.09
C GLN A 65 -17.93 11.66 -1.12
N LEU A 66 -17.13 11.22 -2.10
CA LEU A 66 -16.53 12.10 -3.10
C LEU A 66 -17.37 12.23 -4.38
N LYS A 67 -18.44 11.43 -4.51
CA LYS A 67 -19.39 11.45 -5.64
C LYS A 67 -18.71 11.24 -7.00
N TRP A 68 -17.62 10.47 -7.01
CA TRP A 68 -16.95 10.13 -8.26
C TRP A 68 -17.88 9.31 -9.17
N PRO A 69 -17.81 9.50 -10.49
CA PRO A 69 -18.68 8.80 -11.46
C PRO A 69 -18.19 7.37 -11.73
N ILE A 70 -18.01 6.58 -10.67
CA ILE A 70 -17.57 5.19 -10.74
C ILE A 70 -18.74 4.22 -10.56
N GLN A 71 -18.57 3.00 -11.08
CA GLN A 71 -19.58 1.95 -10.99
C GLN A 71 -18.92 0.57 -10.94
N LYS A 72 -19.51 -0.34 -10.16
CA LYS A 72 -19.10 -1.74 -10.14
C LYS A 72 -19.80 -2.52 -11.24
N LYS A 73 -19.04 -3.20 -12.11
CA LYS A 73 -19.56 -4.14 -13.11
C LYS A 73 -18.92 -5.50 -12.89
N GLY A 74 -19.73 -6.45 -12.41
CA GLY A 74 -19.22 -7.74 -11.96
C GLY A 74 -18.25 -7.56 -10.79
N ALA A 75 -17.02 -8.06 -10.93
CA ALA A 75 -15.96 -7.98 -9.92
C ALA A 75 -15.02 -6.77 -10.07
N GLN A 76 -15.35 -5.80 -10.94
CA GLN A 76 -14.45 -4.70 -11.27
C GLN A 76 -15.13 -3.34 -11.11
N TRP A 77 -14.37 -2.37 -10.62
CA TRP A 77 -14.76 -0.95 -10.59
C TRP A 77 -14.32 -0.25 -11.88
N HIS A 78 -15.22 0.56 -12.44
CA HIS A 78 -15.00 1.30 -13.68
C HIS A 78 -15.33 2.78 -13.49
N GLY A 79 -14.73 3.62 -14.34
CA GLY A 79 -14.98 5.07 -14.39
C GLY A 79 -13.75 5.91 -14.03
N ALA A 80 -12.79 5.32 -13.33
CA ALA A 80 -11.48 5.89 -13.04
C ALA A 80 -10.43 4.77 -12.90
N ASP A 81 -9.16 5.17 -12.80
CA ASP A 81 -8.08 4.25 -12.45
C ASP A 81 -8.32 3.62 -11.07
N TYR A 82 -8.08 2.31 -10.94
CA TYR A 82 -8.42 1.59 -9.72
C TYR A 82 -7.53 2.00 -8.54
N HIS A 83 -6.25 2.29 -8.75
CA HIS A 83 -5.39 2.78 -7.68
C HIS A 83 -5.89 4.14 -7.18
N SER A 84 -6.24 5.05 -8.09
CA SER A 84 -6.83 6.34 -7.71
C SER A 84 -8.15 6.19 -6.95
N ILE A 85 -9.00 5.21 -7.31
CA ILE A 85 -10.25 4.95 -6.58
C ILE A 85 -9.96 4.54 -5.13
N LEU A 86 -9.02 3.61 -4.92
CA LEU A 86 -8.68 3.10 -3.59
C LEU A 86 -7.97 4.17 -2.74
N GLU A 87 -6.99 4.88 -3.32
CA GLU A 87 -6.24 5.93 -2.64
C GLU A 87 -7.16 7.04 -2.11
N GLN A 88 -8.14 7.46 -2.93
CA GLN A 88 -9.07 8.52 -2.55
C GLN A 88 -10.07 8.04 -1.50
N GLY A 89 -10.50 6.77 -1.59
CA GLY A 89 -11.38 6.14 -0.60
C GLY A 89 -10.70 5.96 0.75
N ALA A 90 -9.37 5.85 0.76
CA ALA A 90 -8.57 5.65 1.96
C ALA A 90 -8.48 6.88 2.87
N PHE A 91 -8.81 8.10 2.38
CA PHE A 91 -8.80 9.29 3.26
C PHE A 91 -9.87 9.23 4.36
N GLY A 92 -10.90 8.40 4.17
CA GLY A 92 -11.88 8.07 5.20
C GLY A 92 -11.58 6.78 5.97
N ASP A 93 -10.43 6.14 5.72
CA ASP A 93 -10.02 4.87 6.32
C ASP A 93 -9.25 5.09 7.62
N ILE A 94 -9.99 5.34 8.70
CA ILE A 94 -9.40 5.60 10.02
C ILE A 94 -8.52 4.42 10.43
N GLY A 95 -7.25 4.69 10.73
CA GLY A 95 -6.29 3.64 11.09
C GLY A 95 -5.85 2.75 9.92
N GLN A 96 -6.25 3.08 8.68
CA GLN A 96 -5.90 2.35 7.46
C GLN A 96 -6.39 0.88 7.46
N GLU A 97 -7.47 0.58 8.20
CA GLU A 97 -7.94 -0.80 8.42
C GLU A 97 -8.22 -1.54 7.11
N ASP A 98 -8.94 -0.93 6.18
CA ASP A 98 -9.29 -1.54 4.89
C ASP A 98 -8.07 -1.65 3.97
N LEU A 99 -7.18 -0.64 3.95
CA LEU A 99 -5.93 -0.72 3.19
C LEU A 99 -5.03 -1.86 3.68
N ILE A 100 -4.85 -1.96 4.99
CA ILE A 100 -4.00 -2.99 5.63
C ILE A 100 -4.59 -4.37 5.36
N ALA A 101 -5.90 -4.54 5.55
CA ALA A 101 -6.56 -5.82 5.31
C ALA A 101 -6.50 -6.23 3.83
N ALA A 102 -6.73 -5.31 2.90
CA ALA A 102 -6.59 -5.58 1.47
C ALA A 102 -5.15 -6.02 1.11
N ALA A 103 -4.14 -5.33 1.64
CA ALA A 103 -2.73 -5.68 1.40
C ALA A 103 -2.36 -7.03 2.01
N ALA A 104 -2.75 -7.29 3.27
CA ALA A 104 -2.48 -8.54 3.96
C ALA A 104 -3.13 -9.72 3.21
N GLY A 105 -4.37 -9.57 2.77
CA GLY A 105 -5.07 -10.57 1.97
C GLY A 105 -4.37 -10.93 0.67
N ARG A 106 -3.73 -9.96 0.01
CA ARG A 106 -2.89 -10.20 -1.18
C ARG A 106 -1.61 -10.95 -0.83
N VAL A 107 -0.95 -10.64 0.29
CA VAL A 107 0.19 -11.44 0.74
C VAL A 107 -0.22 -12.90 0.97
N TYR A 108 -1.31 -13.13 1.70
CA TYR A 108 -1.81 -14.48 1.96
C TYR A 108 -2.21 -15.23 0.68
N ALA A 109 -2.93 -14.57 -0.24
CA ALA A 109 -3.31 -15.18 -1.50
C ALA A 109 -2.06 -15.60 -2.31
N ALA A 110 -1.02 -14.77 -2.37
CA ALA A 110 0.24 -15.13 -3.04
C ALA A 110 0.87 -16.38 -2.42
N MET A 111 0.94 -16.43 -1.09
CA MET A 111 1.49 -17.58 -0.36
C MET A 111 0.69 -18.87 -0.61
N GLU A 112 -0.63 -18.80 -0.75
CA GLU A 112 -1.47 -19.96 -1.09
C GLU A 112 -1.18 -20.52 -2.49
N PHE A 113 -0.79 -19.65 -3.42
CA PHE A 113 -0.33 -20.04 -4.76
C PHE A 113 1.16 -20.39 -4.79
N GLY A 114 1.84 -20.46 -3.64
CA GLY A 114 3.26 -20.80 -3.53
C GLY A 114 4.22 -19.69 -3.95
N GLN A 115 3.74 -18.45 -4.05
CA GLN A 115 4.53 -17.26 -4.41
C GLN A 115 5.03 -16.60 -3.13
N PHE A 116 6.24 -16.96 -2.70
CA PHE A 116 6.81 -16.51 -1.42
C PHE A 116 7.70 -15.28 -1.52
N HIS A 117 8.10 -14.89 -2.73
CA HIS A 117 8.83 -13.65 -2.98
C HIS A 117 7.95 -12.69 -3.77
N PHE A 118 8.14 -11.40 -3.50
CA PHE A 118 7.39 -10.34 -4.16
C PHE A 118 7.49 -10.43 -5.69
N ASP A 119 8.69 -10.73 -6.21
CA ASP A 119 8.93 -10.82 -7.66
C ASP A 119 8.41 -12.13 -8.30
N ASP A 120 7.98 -13.11 -7.49
CA ASP A 120 7.35 -14.35 -7.97
C ASP A 120 5.83 -14.18 -8.21
N MET A 121 5.26 -13.07 -7.75
CA MET A 121 3.82 -12.83 -7.77
C MET A 121 3.30 -12.62 -9.20
N GLU A 122 2.04 -13.01 -9.45
CA GLU A 122 1.36 -12.66 -10.70
C GLU A 122 1.28 -11.14 -10.87
N GLU A 123 1.56 -10.64 -12.08
CA GLU A 123 1.79 -9.22 -12.35
C GLU A 123 0.67 -8.30 -11.85
N ARG A 124 -0.60 -8.65 -12.08
CA ARG A 124 -1.72 -7.84 -11.60
C ARG A 124 -1.79 -7.85 -10.07
N HIS A 125 -1.57 -8.99 -9.44
CA HIS A 125 -1.55 -9.11 -7.98
C HIS A 125 -0.39 -8.34 -7.34
N LEU A 126 0.80 -8.43 -7.94
CA LEU A 126 2.01 -7.70 -7.60
C LEU A 126 1.79 -6.18 -7.68
N ASN A 127 1.26 -5.70 -8.81
CA ASN A 127 0.98 -4.28 -9.02
C ASN A 127 -0.03 -3.72 -8.02
N MET A 128 -1.03 -4.53 -7.65
CA MET A 128 -2.00 -4.13 -6.64
C MET A 128 -1.41 -4.10 -5.23
N LEU A 129 -0.64 -5.11 -4.84
CA LEU A 129 0.03 -5.12 -3.53
C LEU A 129 1.00 -3.93 -3.40
N ALA A 130 1.79 -3.65 -4.44
CA ALA A 130 2.64 -2.47 -4.47
C ALA A 130 1.81 -1.19 -4.30
N GLY A 131 0.74 -1.01 -5.07
CA GLY A 131 -0.11 0.17 -4.98
C GLY A 131 -0.71 0.36 -3.58
N LEU A 132 -1.17 -0.70 -2.93
CA LEU A 132 -1.70 -0.63 -1.56
C LEU A 132 -0.61 -0.23 -0.55
N ILE A 133 0.59 -0.82 -0.65
CA ILE A 133 1.72 -0.43 0.22
C ILE A 133 2.08 1.04 0.00
N THR A 134 2.14 1.50 -1.26
CA THR A 134 2.35 2.90 -1.61
C THR A 134 1.30 3.81 -0.96
N MET A 135 0.03 3.45 -1.03
CA MET A 135 -1.07 4.22 -0.43
C MET A 135 -0.94 4.25 1.09
N ILE A 136 -0.62 3.12 1.74
CA ILE A 136 -0.43 3.07 3.19
C ILE A 136 0.67 4.07 3.60
N ILE A 137 1.81 4.05 2.91
CA ILE A 137 2.94 4.96 3.20
C ILE A 137 2.54 6.42 2.94
N TYR A 138 1.89 6.70 1.81
CA TYR A 138 1.47 8.05 1.47
C TYR A 138 0.51 8.66 2.49
N HIS A 139 -0.46 7.87 2.96
CA HIS A 139 -1.43 8.32 3.97
C HIS A 139 -0.75 8.60 5.33
N ARG A 140 0.26 7.79 5.70
CA ARG A 140 1.08 8.06 6.90
C ARG A 140 1.91 9.34 6.79
N ASP A 141 2.42 9.66 5.61
CA ASP A 141 3.09 10.95 5.38
C ASP A 141 2.10 12.11 5.50
N CYS A 142 0.88 11.95 4.95
CA CYS A 142 -0.17 12.97 5.01
C CYS A 142 -0.69 13.25 6.44
N ASP A 143 -0.81 12.22 7.29
CA ASP A 143 -1.31 12.36 8.66
C ASP A 143 -0.20 12.62 9.71
N GLY A 144 1.07 12.62 9.27
CA GLY A 144 2.23 12.88 10.10
C GLY A 144 2.72 11.68 10.93
N SER A 145 2.21 10.47 10.68
CA SER A 145 2.67 9.24 11.32
C SER A 145 3.83 8.54 10.60
N SER A 146 4.30 9.09 9.47
CA SER A 146 5.46 8.57 8.75
C SER A 146 6.72 8.51 9.61
N LEU A 147 7.52 7.46 9.40
CA LEU A 147 8.81 7.24 10.04
C LEU A 147 9.98 7.90 9.28
N ARG A 148 9.68 8.69 8.23
CA ARG A 148 10.68 9.38 7.41
C ARG A 148 11.57 10.25 8.29
N ILE A 149 12.88 10.07 8.12
CA ILE A 149 13.89 10.87 8.80
C ILE A 149 14.11 12.15 7.98
N ALA A 150 13.80 13.30 8.55
CA ALA A 150 14.11 14.59 7.93
C ALA A 150 15.63 14.77 7.77
N GLU A 151 16.07 15.36 6.66
CA GLU A 151 17.44 15.85 6.56
C GLU A 151 17.70 16.84 7.70
N LYS A 152 18.80 16.64 8.42
CA LYS A 152 19.28 17.68 9.35
C LYS A 152 19.69 18.87 8.50
N ALA A 153 19.02 20.01 8.70
CA ALA A 153 19.53 21.28 8.22
C ALA A 153 20.84 21.57 8.95
N ASP A 154 21.95 21.60 8.21
CA ASP A 154 23.26 22.08 8.68
C ASP A 154 23.25 23.60 8.94
#